data_AF-X1U1J0-F1
#
_entry.id   AF-X1U1J0-F1
#
_cell.length_a   1.000
_cell.length_b   1.000
_cell.length_c   1.000
_cell.angle_alpha   90.00
_cell.angle_beta   90.00
_cell.angle_gamma   90.00
#
_symmetry.space_group_name_H-M   'P 1'
#
loop_
_entity.id
_entity.type
_entity.pdbx_description
1 polymer ?
#
loop_
_entity_poly.entity_id
_entity_poly.type
_entity_poly.pdbx_seq_one_letter_code
_entity_poly.pdbx_strand_id
1 'polypeptide(L)'
;MKEIVAELTPREPISPTKLMPTLVQEIKNMGYKNFTIDLSVAHTRERINLRTLGIVADTLTIIRADAAFDYIMNEPTNDPTPAVAGMQEDQFEIEEIYITNAAAAAGSIAIIRVNYNPFLIRIR
;
A
#
# COMPACT_ATOMS: atom_id res chain seq x y z
N MET A 1 -3.48 55.23 3.08
CA MET A 1 -3.31 53.82 2.67
C MET A 1 -3.29 52.99 3.94
N LYS A 2 -4.21 52.04 4.12
CA LYS A 2 -4.22 51.13 5.26
C LYS A 2 -3.79 49.75 4.74
N GLU A 3 -2.65 49.27 5.20
CA GLU A 3 -2.18 47.90 4.96
C GLU A 3 -3.07 46.92 5.72
N ILE A 4 -3.59 45.91 5.02
CA ILE A 4 -4.33 44.80 5.61
C ILE A 4 -3.29 43.72 5.92
N VAL A 5 -2.83 43.65 7.16
CA VAL A 5 -2.04 42.53 7.66
C VAL A 5 -3.01 41.37 7.82
N ALA A 6 -2.99 40.43 6.88
CA ALA A 6 -3.76 39.20 6.98
C ALA A 6 -3.22 38.38 8.17
N GLU A 7 -4.02 38.28 9.22
CA GLU A 7 -3.76 37.48 10.40
C GLU A 7 -3.69 36.01 9.96
N LEU A 8 -2.47 35.46 9.89
CA LEU A 8 -2.26 34.03 9.70
C LEU A 8 -2.74 33.31 10.95
N THR A 9 -3.98 32.83 10.94
CA THR A 9 -4.49 31.97 12.00
C THR A 9 -3.56 30.75 12.13
N PRO A 10 -3.05 30.44 13.33
CA PRO A 10 -2.25 29.24 13.53
C PRO A 10 -3.07 28.02 13.10
N ARG A 11 -2.57 27.24 12.14
CA ARG A 11 -3.20 25.98 11.75
C ARG A 11 -3.34 25.13 13.02
N GLU A 12 -4.57 24.77 13.36
CA GLU A 12 -4.83 23.89 14.50
C GLU A 12 -3.96 22.62 14.38
N PRO A 13 -3.30 22.18 15.47
CA PRO A 13 -2.55 20.95 15.45
C PRO A 13 -3.53 19.80 15.19
N ILE A 14 -3.38 19.17 14.03
CA ILE A 14 -4.23 18.07 13.59
C ILE A 14 -4.04 16.93 14.60
N SER A 15 -5.09 16.63 15.37
CA SER A 15 -5.06 15.52 16.32
C SER A 15 -4.76 14.21 15.58
N PRO A 16 -3.76 13.42 15.99
CA PRO A 16 -3.39 12.18 15.30
C PRO A 16 -4.56 11.19 15.18
N THR A 17 -5.52 11.28 16.10
CA THR A 17 -6.69 10.40 16.18
C THR A 17 -7.74 10.70 15.11
N LYS A 18 -7.72 11.89 14.48
CA LYS A 18 -8.66 12.29 13.42
C LYS A 18 -8.18 11.97 12.01
N LEU A 19 -6.98 11.41 11.84
CA LEU A 19 -6.37 11.12 10.54
C LEU A 19 -6.97 9.91 9.79
N MET A 20 -7.91 9.16 10.40
CA MET A 20 -8.36 7.87 9.85
C MET A 20 -9.47 7.89 8.78
N PRO A 21 -10.45 8.82 8.75
CA PRO A 21 -11.52 8.77 7.73
C PRO A 21 -11.12 9.37 6.38
N THR A 22 -10.46 10.53 6.39
CA THR A 22 -10.19 11.32 5.17
C THR A 22 -9.17 10.64 4.28
N LEU A 23 -8.11 10.09 4.87
CA LEU A 23 -7.06 9.38 4.14
C LEU A 23 -7.62 8.14 3.41
N VAL A 24 -8.55 7.42 4.04
CA VAL A 24 -9.21 6.25 3.44
C VAL A 24 -10.11 6.66 2.27
N GLN A 25 -10.81 7.81 2.35
CA GLN A 25 -11.61 8.33 1.24
C GLN A 25 -10.77 8.88 0.08
N GLU A 26 -9.71 9.64 0.35
CA GLU A 26 -8.79 10.15 -0.68
C GLU A 26 -8.11 9.01 -1.44
N ILE A 27 -7.68 7.99 -0.71
CA ILE A 27 -7.15 6.76 -1.26
C ILE A 27 -8.20 6.09 -2.17
N LYS A 28 -9.44 5.91 -1.69
CA LYS A 28 -10.52 5.32 -2.51
C LYS A 28 -10.82 6.09 -3.79
N ASN A 29 -10.71 7.42 -3.79
CA ASN A 29 -10.93 8.23 -4.99
C ASN A 29 -9.88 8.01 -6.08
N MET A 30 -8.66 7.56 -5.72
CA MET A 30 -7.62 7.22 -6.70
C MET A 30 -7.82 5.83 -7.31
N GLY A 31 -8.60 4.95 -6.67
CA GLY A 31 -8.84 3.58 -7.12
C GLY A 31 -7.67 2.61 -6.94
N TYR A 32 -6.49 3.08 -6.49
CA TYR A 32 -5.32 2.26 -6.24
C TYR A 32 -4.35 2.84 -5.20
N LYS A 33 -3.49 1.99 -4.62
CA LYS A 33 -2.25 2.40 -3.92
C LYS A 33 -1.04 1.84 -4.63
N ASN A 34 0.05 2.58 -4.58
CA ASN A 34 1.37 1.99 -4.75
C ASN A 34 2.00 1.74 -3.37
N PHE A 35 2.54 0.56 -3.16
CA PHE A 35 3.36 0.18 -2.03
C PHE A 35 4.80 0.05 -2.49
N THR A 36 5.69 0.78 -1.84
CA THR A 36 7.14 0.67 -2.07
C THR A 36 7.71 -0.24 -1.01
N ILE A 37 8.39 -1.29 -1.44
CA ILE A 37 9.04 -2.27 -0.57
C ILE A 37 10.55 -2.12 -0.75
N ASP A 38 11.27 -2.04 0.36
CA ASP A 38 12.73 -2.09 0.37
C ASP A 38 13.20 -3.54 0.27
N LEU A 39 13.78 -3.94 -0.85
CA LEU A 39 14.31 -5.30 -1.07
C LEU A 39 15.75 -5.44 -0.59
N SER A 40 16.40 -4.36 -0.14
CA SER A 40 17.74 -4.45 0.44
C SER A 40 17.77 -5.10 1.82
N VAL A 41 16.59 -5.23 2.46
CA VAL A 41 16.39 -5.96 3.70
C VAL A 41 15.68 -7.28 3.39
N ALA A 42 16.00 -8.33 4.15
CA ALA A 42 15.33 -9.61 4.02
C ALA A 42 13.95 -9.57 4.70
N HIS A 43 12.90 -9.89 3.94
CA HIS A 43 11.55 -10.02 4.46
C HIS A 43 11.17 -11.49 4.61
N THR A 44 10.50 -11.81 5.71
CA THR A 44 9.94 -13.15 5.94
C THR A 44 8.45 -13.00 6.21
N ARG A 45 7.65 -13.14 5.17
CA ARG A 45 6.18 -12.96 5.23
C ARG A 45 5.78 -11.62 5.85
N GLU A 46 6.44 -10.55 5.43
CA GLU A 46 6.11 -9.21 5.90
C GLU A 46 4.82 -8.72 5.25
N ARG A 47 3.84 -8.29 6.05
CA ARG A 47 2.56 -7.77 5.56
C ARG A 47 2.69 -6.33 5.05
N ILE A 48 2.01 -6.02 3.95
CA ILE A 48 1.92 -4.63 3.44
C ILE A 48 0.76 -3.82 4.07
N ASN A 49 -0.01 -4.44 4.98
CA ASN A 49 -1.02 -3.84 5.84
C ASN A 49 -2.29 -3.36 5.11
N LEU A 50 -2.77 -4.11 4.10
CA LEU A 50 -4.05 -3.80 3.45
C LEU A 50 -5.22 -3.81 4.43
N ARG A 51 -5.27 -4.80 5.34
CA ARG A 51 -6.33 -4.94 6.35
C ARG A 51 -6.38 -3.74 7.30
N THR A 52 -5.22 -3.23 7.70
CA THR A 52 -5.10 -2.06 8.59
C THR A 52 -5.60 -0.79 7.91
N LEU A 53 -5.44 -0.70 6.59
CA LEU A 53 -5.92 0.41 5.78
C LEU A 53 -7.41 0.28 5.40
N GLY A 54 -8.07 -0.82 5.75
CA GLY A 54 -9.46 -1.10 5.35
C GLY A 54 -9.61 -1.27 3.83
N ILE A 55 -8.56 -1.76 3.17
CA ILE A 55 -8.51 -1.97 1.72
C ILE A 55 -8.78 -3.44 1.43
N VAL A 56 -9.72 -3.68 0.52
CA VAL A 56 -9.85 -4.94 -0.22
C VAL A 56 -9.59 -4.62 -1.68
N ALA A 57 -8.79 -5.45 -2.32
CA ALA A 57 -8.34 -5.23 -3.69
C ALA A 57 -8.82 -6.33 -4.63
N ASP A 58 -9.01 -5.98 -5.90
CA ASP A 58 -9.32 -6.95 -6.97
C ASP A 58 -8.07 -7.33 -7.76
N THR A 59 -7.11 -6.41 -7.83
CA THR A 59 -5.98 -6.58 -8.71
C THR A 59 -4.71 -6.13 -8.03
N LEU A 60 -3.66 -6.92 -8.21
CA LEU A 60 -2.29 -6.57 -7.88
C LEU A 60 -1.49 -6.47 -9.19
N THR A 61 -0.63 -5.45 -9.28
CA THR A 61 0.30 -5.31 -10.40
C THR A 61 1.68 -4.97 -9.86
N ILE A 62 2.68 -5.75 -10.25
CA ILE A 62 4.08 -5.47 -9.94
C ILE A 62 4.60 -4.45 -10.95
N ILE A 63 4.72 -3.19 -10.54
CA ILE A 63 5.17 -2.10 -11.42
C ILE A 63 6.69 -2.14 -11.61
N ARG A 64 7.43 -2.47 -10.54
CA ARG A 64 8.88 -2.53 -10.52
C ARG A 64 9.35 -3.62 -9.56
N ALA A 65 10.41 -4.32 -9.92
CA ALA A 65 11.09 -5.30 -9.10
C ALA A 65 12.59 -5.28 -9.43
N ASP A 66 13.40 -4.65 -8.60
CA ASP A 66 14.86 -4.56 -8.83
C ASP A 66 15.62 -5.83 -8.42
N ALA A 67 14.98 -6.68 -7.61
CA ALA A 67 15.50 -7.96 -7.17
C ALA A 67 14.36 -8.99 -7.08
N ALA A 68 14.73 -10.27 -7.01
CA ALA A 68 13.77 -11.36 -6.85
C ALA A 68 13.11 -11.30 -5.47
N PHE A 69 11.78 -11.39 -5.45
CA PHE A 69 10.97 -11.54 -4.26
C PHE A 69 9.72 -12.34 -4.61
N ASP A 70 9.10 -12.92 -3.59
CA ASP A 70 7.83 -13.60 -3.71
C ASP A 70 6.75 -12.81 -2.94
N TYR A 71 5.52 -12.87 -3.46
CA TYR A 71 4.34 -12.42 -2.73
C TYR A 71 3.45 -13.61 -2.37
N ILE A 72 2.75 -13.50 -1.24
CA ILE A 72 1.77 -14.46 -0.76
C ILE A 72 0.48 -13.69 -0.51
N MET A 73 -0.64 -14.18 -1.02
CA MET A 73 -1.93 -13.51 -0.91
C MET A 73 -2.76 -14.06 0.24
N ASN A 74 -3.46 -13.16 0.94
CA ASN A 74 -4.48 -13.38 1.97
C ASN A 74 -4.02 -14.03 3.28
N GLU A 75 -3.33 -15.17 3.19
CA GLU A 75 -2.85 -15.95 4.33
C GLU A 75 -1.35 -16.27 4.16
N PRO A 76 -0.53 -16.12 5.21
CA PRO A 76 0.92 -16.31 5.14
C PRO A 76 1.31 -17.77 4.88
N THR A 77 0.39 -18.72 5.08
CA THR A 77 0.59 -20.15 4.82
C THR A 77 0.34 -20.55 3.36
N ASN A 78 -0.21 -19.64 2.55
CA ASN A 78 -0.42 -19.91 1.12
C ASN A 78 0.91 -20.01 0.38
N ASP A 79 0.85 -20.60 -0.81
CA ASP A 79 2.02 -20.79 -1.64
C ASP A 79 2.57 -19.44 -2.12
N PRO A 80 3.89 -19.21 -2.01
CA PRO A 80 4.53 -18.00 -2.52
C PRO A 80 4.52 -17.99 -4.05
N THR A 81 4.21 -16.84 -4.62
CA THR A 81 4.25 -16.61 -6.07
C THR A 81 5.41 -15.67 -6.40
N PRO A 82 6.32 -16.05 -7.33
CA PRO A 82 7.42 -15.19 -7.75
C PRO A 82 6.94 -13.89 -8.39
N ALA A 83 7.43 -12.77 -7.89
CA ALA A 83 7.10 -11.45 -8.43
C ALA A 83 8.03 -11.08 -9.57
N VAL A 84 7.45 -10.67 -10.70
CA VAL A 84 8.17 -10.16 -11.85
C VAL A 84 7.58 -8.82 -12.28
N ALA A 85 8.42 -7.86 -12.66
CA ALA A 85 7.94 -6.57 -13.15
C ALA A 85 7.02 -6.76 -14.38
N GLY A 86 5.87 -6.08 -14.36
CA GLY A 86 4.81 -6.22 -15.35
C GLY A 86 3.80 -7.34 -15.08
N MET A 87 4.04 -8.19 -14.07
CA MET A 87 3.07 -9.21 -13.66
C MET A 87 1.82 -8.56 -13.07
N GLN A 88 0.67 -9.11 -13.44
CA GLN A 88 -0.63 -8.72 -12.90
C GLN A 88 -1.36 -9.97 -12.42
N GLU A 89 -1.92 -9.88 -11.22
CA GLU A 89 -2.84 -10.86 -10.68
C GLU A 89 -4.24 -10.27 -10.59
N ASP A 90 -5.21 -11.06 -11.03
CA ASP A 90 -6.63 -10.72 -11.00
C ASP A 90 -7.34 -11.77 -10.13
N GLN A 91 -7.72 -11.36 -8.93
CA GLN A 91 -8.43 -12.21 -7.97
C GLN A 91 -9.56 -11.44 -7.33
N PHE A 92 -10.73 -12.08 -7.27
CA PHE A 92 -11.83 -11.56 -6.48
C PHE A 92 -11.45 -11.64 -4.99
N GLU A 93 -11.24 -10.48 -4.35
CA GLU A 93 -10.96 -10.30 -2.91
C GLU A 93 -9.53 -10.64 -2.42
N ILE A 94 -8.62 -9.69 -2.61
CA ILE A 94 -7.29 -9.63 -1.97
C ILE A 94 -7.40 -8.80 -0.68
N GLU A 95 -7.32 -9.46 0.47
CA GLU A 95 -7.44 -8.85 1.80
C GLU A 95 -6.08 -8.45 2.41
N GLU A 96 -5.01 -9.17 2.06
CA GLU A 96 -3.66 -8.91 2.54
C GLU A 96 -2.62 -9.47 1.57
N ILE A 97 -1.43 -8.87 1.56
CA ILE A 97 -0.28 -9.38 0.82
C ILE A 97 0.92 -9.45 1.75
N TYR A 98 1.61 -10.57 1.70
CA TYR A 98 2.85 -10.81 2.43
C TYR A 98 4.02 -10.90 1.46
N ILE A 99 5.16 -10.33 1.83
CA ILE A 99 6.37 -10.28 1.02
C ILE A 99 7.45 -11.15 1.63
N THR A 100 8.16 -11.89 0.78
CA THR A 100 9.32 -12.69 1.18
C THR A 100 10.45 -12.47 0.18
N ASN A 101 11.65 -12.18 0.68
CA ASN A 101 12.87 -12.07 -0.12
C ASN A 101 14.12 -12.25 0.76
N ALA A 102 15.21 -12.63 0.12
CA ALA A 102 16.54 -12.42 0.70
C ALA A 102 16.97 -10.96 0.53
N ALA A 103 17.85 -10.48 1.42
CA ALA A 103 18.44 -9.15 1.30
C ALA A 103 19.21 -9.02 -0.03
N ALA A 104 18.80 -8.06 -0.86
CA ALA A 104 19.42 -7.76 -2.15
C ALA A 104 20.45 -6.62 -2.02
N ALA A 105 20.93 -6.11 -3.16
CA ALA A 105 21.80 -4.94 -3.19
C ALA A 105 21.16 -3.72 -2.51
N ALA A 106 22.00 -2.87 -1.91
CA ALA A 106 21.53 -1.64 -1.27
C ALA A 106 20.76 -0.75 -2.26
N GLY A 107 19.56 -0.31 -1.85
CA GLY A 107 18.70 0.52 -2.68
C GLY A 107 17.80 -0.22 -3.67
N SER A 108 17.82 -1.57 -3.70
CA SER A 108 16.86 -2.35 -4.48
C SER A 108 15.45 -2.16 -3.94
N ILE A 109 14.50 -1.82 -4.80
CA ILE A 109 13.09 -1.65 -4.42
C ILE A 109 12.14 -2.49 -5.28
N ALA A 110 10.96 -2.77 -4.73
CA ALA A 110 9.80 -3.17 -5.49
C ALA A 110 8.68 -2.13 -5.34
N ILE A 111 7.90 -1.97 -6.40
CA ILE A 111 6.68 -1.15 -6.37
C ILE A 111 5.51 -2.04 -6.78
N ILE A 112 4.58 -2.23 -5.84
CA ILE A 112 3.36 -3.00 -6.06
C ILE A 112 2.20 -2.01 -6.12
N ARG A 113 1.45 -2.04 -7.21
CA ARG A 113 0.16 -1.36 -7.31
C ARG A 113 -0.94 -2.33 -6.89
N VAL A 114 -1.81 -1.85 -6.02
CA VAL A 114 -2.99 -2.58 -5.54
C VAL A 114 -4.21 -1.75 -5.91
N ASN A 115 -5.06 -2.28 -6.79
CA ASN A 115 -6.29 -1.64 -7.23
C ASN A 115 -7.43 -2.04 -6.31
N TYR A 116 -8.17 -1.06 -5.80
CA TYR A 116 -9.21 -1.29 -4.82
C TYR A 116 -10.47 -1.82 -5.47
N ASN A 117 -11.14 -2.72 -4.77
CA ASN A 117 -12.51 -3.04 -5.09
C ASN A 117 -13.42 -1.95 -4.49
N PRO A 118 -14.07 -1.09 -5.30
CA PRO A 118 -14.95 -0.04 -4.77
C PRO A 118 -16.23 -0.61 -4.14
N PHE A 119 -16.59 -1.86 -4.43
CA PHE A 119 -17.79 -2.54 -3.94
C PHE A 119 -17.54 -3.35 -2.65
N LEU A 120 -16.28 -3.67 -2.33
CA LEU A 120 -15.90 -4.41 -1.12
C LEU A 120 -15.14 -3.49 -0.16
N ILE A 121 -15.88 -2.68 0.60
CA ILE A 121 -15.30 -1.87 1.67
C ILE A 121 -15.68 -2.50 3.01
N ARG A 122 -14.71 -3.00 3.77
CA ARG A 122 -14.93 -3.39 5.17
C ARG A 122 -14.74 -2.19 6.08
N ILE A 123 -15.85 -1.69 6.61
CA ILE A 123 -15.88 -0.70 7.68
C ILE A 123 -15.61 -1.47 8.98
N ARG A 124 -14.55 -1.12 9.71
CA ARG A 124 -14.30 -1.63 11.07
C ARG A 124 -14.87 -0.68 12.11
#